data_AF-A0A3D0LH69-F1
#
_entry.id   AF-A0A3D0LH69-F1
#
_cell.length_a   1.000
_cell.length_b   1.000
_cell.length_c   1.000
_cell.angle_alpha   90.00
_cell.angle_beta   90.00
_cell.angle_gamma   90.00
#
_symmetry.space_group_name_H-M   'P 1'
#
loop_
_entity.id
_entity.type
_entity.pdbx_description
1 polymer ?
#
loop_
_entity_poly.entity_id
_entity_poly.type
_entity_poly.pdbx_seq_one_letter_code
_entity_poly.pdbx_strand_id
1 'polypeptide(L)'
;MSKKMRKKTKMIAALFISLAQFSIAAPKTVSAEELPAGGAVTLYGGWFEEAYAEWDSSVIGGSVTVSYAEKGSPDFVSVDPELIRGDRVDIPGLKGDTEYTLKIEGDKSEQQCTVRTLSFDRSGYAHYNYSDIGAYNDDGTLKDGMTVIYVTNENKDTITYNGKTGLYNIFFSAKPKNVVFRFIGKLDVPSGTVPNDGSHNDGSNMLYLQNSSNVTIEGIGDDTDLVEWGIEMKRCTSCEVRNLWLGGYPDDGISMTGNTEIRSEHIWVHNNTIEKGYNAFAGGGHVDADKADGDGSVDMKWSHHVTVSYNEFKDCHKTSLVGGRYDQEQDYITYHHNWFNNTHSRNPRARNAHIHSFNNYFSDNSEYGICASYNSKIFSEANYFERTKSPLYAINMGKDQYSGTIKSFGDKFDSCSPDEGLAYKIAGSRNEAQDIPNLISGGSSYDNFDLDMYSYSAQSPDQAKADILKFAGRMKSDGSSDLPIQEPENENVPGDINGSGKCDIADLVVMQKWLLGVPDTEIKNWKNGDLCSDNRLDSFDLVLMRELLIS
;
A
#
# COMPACT_ATOMS: atom_id res chain seq x y z
N MET A 1 -58.70 -46.97 9.58
CA MET A 1 -57.63 -46.83 8.55
C MET A 1 -56.79 -45.60 8.85
N SER A 2 -55.51 -45.83 9.17
CA SER A 2 -54.34 -44.95 9.03
C SER A 2 -54.32 -43.54 9.64
N LYS A 3 -53.93 -43.45 10.92
CA LYS A 3 -53.10 -42.35 11.44
C LYS A 3 -51.66 -42.57 10.95
N LYS A 4 -51.10 -41.66 10.14
CA LYS A 4 -49.65 -41.60 9.87
C LYS A 4 -49.04 -40.41 10.60
N MET A 5 -48.40 -40.71 11.73
CA MET A 5 -47.39 -39.85 12.35
C MET A 5 -46.20 -39.73 11.39
N ARG A 6 -45.84 -38.50 11.00
CA ARG A 6 -44.50 -38.21 10.46
C ARG A 6 -43.63 -37.77 11.62
N LYS A 7 -42.65 -38.62 11.96
CA LYS A 7 -41.55 -38.32 12.88
C LYS A 7 -40.81 -37.08 12.36
N LYS A 8 -40.72 -36.02 13.19
CA LYS A 8 -39.72 -34.97 13.03
C LYS A 8 -38.38 -35.52 13.54
N THR A 9 -37.48 -35.87 12.63
CA THR A 9 -36.09 -36.14 12.95
C THR A 9 -35.43 -34.80 13.28
N LYS A 10 -35.08 -34.58 14.56
CA LYS A 10 -34.19 -33.50 14.96
C LYS A 10 -32.80 -33.85 14.43
N MET A 11 -32.37 -33.18 13.37
CA MET A 11 -30.98 -33.18 12.94
C MET A 11 -30.24 -32.27 13.94
N ILE A 12 -29.48 -32.87 14.84
CA ILE A 12 -28.53 -32.16 15.70
C ILE A 12 -27.37 -31.78 14.77
N ALA A 13 -27.34 -30.53 14.33
CA ALA A 13 -26.15 -29.96 13.73
C ALA A 13 -25.16 -29.73 14.88
N ALA A 14 -24.12 -30.55 14.94
CA ALA A 14 -22.98 -30.32 15.81
C ALA A 14 -22.28 -29.05 15.30
N LEU A 15 -22.43 -27.96 16.04
CA LEU A 15 -21.69 -26.72 15.82
C LEU A 15 -20.25 -26.99 16.28
N PHE A 16 -19.39 -27.44 15.37
CA PHE A 16 -17.95 -27.40 15.58
C PHE A 16 -17.54 -25.93 15.52
N ILE A 17 -17.46 -25.30 16.70
CA ILE A 17 -16.69 -24.06 16.85
C ILE A 17 -15.24 -24.50 16.76
N SER A 18 -14.69 -24.53 15.53
CA SER A 18 -13.25 -24.43 15.39
C SER A 18 -12.88 -23.02 15.82
N LEU A 19 -12.32 -22.87 17.01
CA LEU A 19 -11.42 -21.75 17.27
C LEU A 19 -10.26 -21.94 16.28
N ALA A 20 -10.41 -21.39 15.08
CA ALA A 20 -9.25 -21.03 14.28
C ALA A 20 -8.55 -19.96 15.10
N GLN A 21 -7.45 -20.33 15.76
CA GLN A 21 -6.44 -19.34 16.12
C GLN A 21 -6.01 -18.74 14.78
N PHE A 22 -6.59 -17.61 14.42
CA PHE A 22 -6.06 -16.76 13.38
C PHE A 22 -4.71 -16.27 13.91
N SER A 23 -3.63 -16.92 13.47
CA SER A 23 -2.33 -16.30 13.57
C SER A 23 -2.41 -15.04 12.72
N ILE A 24 -2.38 -13.89 13.36
CA ILE A 24 -2.11 -12.62 12.71
C ILE A 24 -0.72 -12.79 12.11
N ALA A 25 -0.64 -13.07 10.81
CA ALA A 25 0.59 -12.86 10.07
C ALA A 25 0.65 -11.36 9.80
N ALA A 26 1.03 -10.59 10.81
CA ALA A 26 1.58 -9.27 10.53
C ALA A 26 2.79 -9.47 9.61
N PRO A 27 3.02 -8.62 8.60
CA PRO A 27 4.25 -8.67 7.82
C PRO A 27 5.42 -8.63 8.80
N LYS A 28 6.11 -9.77 8.96
CA LYS A 28 7.23 -9.89 9.88
C LYS A 28 8.32 -8.97 9.36
N THR A 29 8.56 -7.90 10.08
CA THR A 29 9.60 -6.94 9.77
C THR A 29 10.95 -7.64 9.66
N VAL A 30 11.59 -7.53 8.49
CA VAL A 30 13.01 -7.84 8.33
C VAL A 30 13.68 -6.52 8.03
N SER A 31 14.33 -5.94 9.04
CA SER A 31 15.29 -4.86 8.81
C SER A 31 16.47 -5.40 8.02
N ALA A 32 17.16 -4.54 7.27
CA ALA A 32 18.52 -4.84 6.83
C ALA A 32 19.33 -5.38 8.01
N GLU A 33 20.02 -6.50 7.83
CA GLU A 33 20.95 -7.03 8.82
C GLU A 33 22.36 -6.52 8.50
N GLU A 34 22.93 -5.67 9.35
CA GLU A 34 24.37 -5.37 9.30
C GLU A 34 25.16 -6.62 9.74
N LEU A 35 26.06 -7.09 8.87
CA LEU A 35 26.90 -8.27 9.14
C LEU A 35 28.20 -7.90 9.88
N PRO A 36 28.82 -8.88 10.57
CA PRO A 36 30.07 -8.70 11.30
C PRO A 36 31.21 -8.20 10.41
N ALA A 37 32.09 -7.38 11.01
CA ALA A 37 33.22 -6.75 10.34
C ALA A 37 34.07 -7.74 9.52
N GLY A 38 34.21 -7.48 8.21
CA GLY A 38 35.13 -8.17 7.30
C GLY A 38 34.50 -9.04 6.20
N GLY A 39 33.17 -9.07 6.07
CA GLY A 39 32.48 -9.68 4.92
C GLY A 39 32.52 -8.81 3.65
N ALA A 40 32.40 -9.43 2.48
CA ALA A 40 32.28 -8.77 1.19
C ALA A 40 30.89 -8.15 0.96
N VAL A 41 29.82 -8.76 1.49
CA VAL A 41 28.45 -8.21 1.45
C VAL A 41 28.30 -7.20 2.58
N THR A 42 27.88 -5.98 2.24
CA THR A 42 27.74 -4.84 3.15
C THR A 42 26.30 -4.62 3.59
N LEU A 43 25.32 -5.03 2.77
CA LEU A 43 23.91 -4.85 3.02
C LEU A 43 23.12 -5.98 2.33
N TYR A 44 22.04 -6.46 2.93
CA TYR A 44 21.06 -7.31 2.25
C TYR A 44 19.73 -7.28 3.00
N GLY A 45 18.66 -7.59 2.28
CA GLY A 45 17.33 -7.69 2.87
C GLY A 45 16.30 -8.18 1.87
N GLY A 46 15.08 -8.34 2.36
CA GLY A 46 13.89 -8.50 1.52
C GLY A 46 13.03 -7.24 1.57
N TRP A 47 12.35 -6.94 0.48
CA TRP A 47 11.32 -5.91 0.40
C TRP A 47 10.14 -6.47 -0.36
N PHE A 48 9.09 -6.87 0.35
CA PHE A 48 7.99 -7.64 -0.23
C PHE A 48 8.53 -8.80 -1.09
N GLU A 49 8.05 -8.91 -2.32
CA GLU A 49 8.37 -9.99 -3.27
C GLU A 49 9.71 -9.74 -3.99
N GLU A 50 10.62 -9.00 -3.34
CA GLU A 50 11.93 -8.63 -3.83
C GLU A 50 13.01 -8.91 -2.79
N ALA A 51 14.22 -9.19 -3.25
CA ALA A 51 15.42 -9.26 -2.42
C ALA A 51 16.50 -8.33 -2.95
N TYR A 52 17.35 -7.83 -2.07
CA TYR A 52 18.47 -6.99 -2.46
C TYR A 52 19.73 -7.32 -1.66
N ALA A 53 20.88 -6.98 -2.24
CA ALA A 53 22.16 -7.01 -1.56
C ALA A 53 23.13 -5.99 -2.16
N GLU A 54 24.03 -5.48 -1.32
CA GLU A 54 25.16 -4.63 -1.69
C GLU A 54 26.47 -5.24 -1.19
N TRP A 55 27.58 -4.89 -1.84
CA TRP A 55 28.90 -5.44 -1.51
C TRP A 55 30.05 -4.46 -1.69
N ASP A 56 31.15 -4.69 -0.98
CA ASP A 56 32.41 -4.01 -1.23
C ASP A 56 33.12 -4.62 -2.45
N SER A 57 33.05 -3.91 -3.59
CA SER A 57 33.73 -4.26 -4.84
C SER A 57 35.26 -4.41 -4.71
N SER A 58 35.88 -3.80 -3.70
CA SER A 58 37.31 -3.98 -3.42
C SER A 58 37.62 -5.37 -2.87
N VAL A 59 36.68 -5.96 -2.13
CA VAL A 59 36.75 -7.29 -1.51
C VAL A 59 36.28 -8.35 -2.48
N ILE A 60 35.08 -8.21 -3.06
CA ILE A 60 34.48 -9.26 -3.90
C ILE A 60 35.10 -9.35 -5.29
N GLY A 61 35.53 -8.23 -5.84
CA GLY A 61 36.02 -8.13 -7.22
C GLY A 61 35.11 -7.29 -8.12
N GLY A 62 35.53 -7.12 -9.37
CA GLY A 62 34.82 -6.28 -10.35
C GLY A 62 33.93 -7.05 -11.31
N SER A 63 34.06 -8.38 -11.40
CA SER A 63 33.18 -9.25 -12.21
C SER A 63 32.30 -10.05 -11.29
N VAL A 64 31.12 -9.52 -10.95
CA VAL A 64 30.19 -10.15 -10.00
C VAL A 64 29.05 -10.85 -10.74
N THR A 65 28.76 -12.07 -10.31
CA THR A 65 27.53 -12.78 -10.65
C THR A 65 26.73 -13.05 -9.39
N VAL A 66 25.40 -12.98 -9.50
CA VAL A 66 24.49 -13.29 -8.41
C VAL A 66 23.57 -14.43 -8.85
N SER A 67 23.33 -15.36 -7.93
CA SER A 67 22.28 -16.38 -8.08
C SER A 67 21.51 -16.52 -6.78
N TYR A 68 20.28 -17.04 -6.87
CA TYR A 68 19.42 -17.22 -5.71
C TYR A 68 18.70 -18.57 -5.75
N ALA A 69 18.36 -19.10 -4.58
CA ALA A 69 17.53 -20.28 -4.42
C ALA A 69 16.68 -20.15 -3.15
N GLU A 70 15.50 -20.77 -3.10
CA GLU A 70 14.81 -20.93 -1.82
C GLU A 70 15.76 -21.61 -0.81
N LYS A 71 15.74 -21.18 0.44
CA LYS A 71 16.71 -21.62 1.46
C LYS A 71 16.73 -23.14 1.58
N GLY A 72 17.91 -23.72 1.38
CA GLY A 72 18.13 -25.17 1.42
C GLY A 72 17.94 -25.90 0.08
N SER A 73 17.46 -25.21 -0.95
CA SER A 73 17.45 -25.73 -2.33
C SER A 73 18.85 -25.70 -2.93
N PRO A 74 19.26 -26.76 -3.66
CA PRO A 74 20.50 -26.74 -4.44
C PRO A 74 20.33 -26.05 -5.81
N ASP A 75 19.11 -25.75 -6.22
CA ASP A 75 18.77 -25.29 -7.57
C ASP A 75 18.80 -23.75 -7.63
N PHE A 76 20.01 -23.20 -7.82
CA PHE A 76 20.22 -21.77 -7.96
C PHE A 76 19.83 -21.25 -9.34
N VAL A 77 19.08 -20.16 -9.36
CA VAL A 77 18.71 -19.40 -10.55
C VAL A 77 19.66 -18.21 -10.67
N SER A 78 20.27 -18.03 -11.83
CA SER A 78 21.08 -16.85 -12.13
C SER A 78 20.20 -15.60 -12.20
N VAL A 79 20.65 -14.51 -11.57
CA VAL A 79 20.02 -13.20 -11.71
C VAL A 79 20.33 -12.61 -13.07
N ASP A 80 19.35 -11.92 -13.67
CA ASP A 80 19.55 -11.20 -14.93
C ASP A 80 20.63 -10.12 -14.77
N PRO A 81 21.59 -9.98 -15.71
CA PRO A 81 22.68 -9.01 -15.58
C PRO A 81 22.23 -7.56 -15.39
N GLU A 82 21.08 -7.18 -15.96
CA GLU A 82 20.50 -5.83 -15.83
C GLU A 82 20.13 -5.47 -14.38
N LEU A 83 19.93 -6.46 -13.52
CA LEU A 83 19.60 -6.28 -12.11
C LEU A 83 20.84 -6.19 -11.21
N ILE A 84 22.03 -6.48 -11.74
CA ILE A 84 23.32 -6.33 -11.06
C ILE A 84 23.92 -4.98 -11.47
N ARG A 85 23.75 -3.97 -10.60
CA ARG A 85 23.99 -2.55 -10.89
C ARG A 85 25.18 -2.04 -10.08
N GLY A 86 26.38 -2.22 -10.61
CA GLY A 86 27.61 -1.83 -9.91
C GLY A 86 27.90 -2.74 -8.73
N ASP A 87 27.72 -2.23 -7.52
CA ASP A 87 27.94 -2.92 -6.25
C ASP A 87 26.65 -3.40 -5.57
N ARG A 88 25.54 -3.43 -6.32
CA ARG A 88 24.21 -3.78 -5.84
C ARG A 88 23.48 -4.77 -6.75
N VAL A 89 22.60 -5.58 -6.16
CA VAL A 89 21.59 -6.37 -6.86
C VAL A 89 20.20 -6.14 -6.27
N ASP A 90 19.18 -6.09 -7.13
CA ASP A 90 17.76 -6.08 -6.75
C ASP A 90 17.02 -7.15 -7.55
N ILE A 91 16.39 -8.11 -6.88
CA ILE A 91 15.82 -9.32 -7.45
C ILE A 91 14.30 -9.30 -7.21
N PRO A 92 13.50 -8.75 -8.12
CA PRO A 92 12.05 -8.76 -8.01
C PRO A 92 11.45 -10.08 -8.48
N GLY A 93 10.19 -10.31 -8.14
CA GLY A 93 9.44 -11.47 -8.63
C GLY A 93 9.75 -12.75 -7.88
N LEU A 94 10.13 -12.64 -6.61
CA LEU A 94 10.34 -13.75 -5.69
C LEU A 94 9.02 -14.09 -5.01
N LYS A 95 8.90 -15.33 -4.55
CA LYS A 95 7.74 -15.74 -3.78
C LYS A 95 7.71 -14.98 -2.46
N GLY A 96 6.54 -14.47 -2.07
CA GLY A 96 6.34 -13.82 -0.78
C GLY A 96 6.52 -14.78 0.41
N ASP A 97 6.81 -14.22 1.58
CA ASP A 97 6.96 -14.94 2.86
C ASP A 97 7.94 -16.11 2.87
N THR A 98 8.94 -16.06 1.99
CA THR A 98 9.87 -17.16 1.71
C THR A 98 11.31 -16.75 2.04
N GLU A 99 12.09 -17.68 2.60
CA GLU A 99 13.53 -17.43 2.79
C GLU A 99 14.30 -17.86 1.54
N TYR A 100 15.22 -17.02 1.10
CA TYR A 100 16.12 -17.28 -0.03
C TYR A 100 17.57 -17.20 0.40
N THR A 101 18.42 -18.04 -0.18
CA THR A 101 19.87 -17.88 -0.14
C THR A 101 20.30 -17.14 -1.40
N LEU A 102 20.94 -15.98 -1.24
CA LEU A 102 21.64 -15.29 -2.31
C LEU A 102 23.10 -15.72 -2.30
N LYS A 103 23.65 -16.03 -3.47
CA LYS A 103 25.07 -16.32 -3.67
C LYS A 103 25.66 -15.24 -4.57
N ILE A 104 26.61 -14.49 -4.03
CA ILE A 104 27.28 -13.36 -4.69
C ILE A 104 28.73 -13.77 -4.89
N GLU A 105 29.13 -13.91 -6.15
CA GLU A 105 30.42 -14.45 -6.55
C GLU A 105 31.15 -13.41 -7.38
N GLY A 106 32.30 -12.96 -6.89
CA GLY A 106 33.21 -12.11 -7.65
C GLY A 106 34.53 -12.83 -7.97
N ASP A 107 35.41 -12.16 -8.72
CA ASP A 107 36.70 -12.71 -9.13
C ASP A 107 37.73 -12.81 -7.99
N LYS A 108 37.47 -12.18 -6.83
CA LYS A 108 38.36 -12.22 -5.65
C LYS A 108 37.81 -13.06 -4.50
N SER A 109 36.50 -13.04 -4.28
CA SER A 109 35.84 -13.83 -3.23
C SER A 109 34.39 -14.13 -3.58
N GLU A 110 33.77 -15.02 -2.79
CA GLU A 110 32.34 -15.28 -2.83
C GLU A 110 31.74 -15.11 -1.43
N GLN A 111 30.45 -14.78 -1.36
CA GLN A 111 29.71 -14.75 -0.11
C GLN A 111 28.25 -15.16 -0.36
N GLN A 112 27.65 -15.75 0.67
CA GLN A 112 26.21 -16.00 0.71
C GLN A 112 25.56 -15.19 1.81
N CYS A 113 24.32 -14.77 1.58
CA CYS A 113 23.44 -14.22 2.59
C CYS A 113 22.06 -14.88 2.50
N THR A 114 21.33 -14.88 3.60
CA THR A 114 19.94 -15.36 3.64
C THR A 114 19.02 -14.16 3.80
N VAL A 115 18.09 -14.00 2.87
CA VAL A 115 17.07 -12.95 2.88
C VAL A 115 15.70 -13.59 3.09
N ARG A 116 14.76 -12.82 3.63
CA ARG A 116 13.35 -13.23 3.72
C ARG A 116 12.48 -12.19 3.03
N THR A 117 11.71 -12.64 2.05
CA THR A 117 10.69 -11.84 1.35
C THR A 117 9.40 -11.74 2.17
N LEU A 118 8.56 -10.77 1.85
CA LEU A 118 7.20 -10.61 2.38
C LEU A 118 6.20 -10.67 1.21
N SER A 119 4.95 -11.03 1.47
CA SER A 119 3.92 -10.99 0.43
C SER A 119 3.31 -9.58 0.34
N PHE A 120 3.01 -9.10 -0.86
CA PHE A 120 2.14 -7.94 -0.99
C PHE A 120 0.71 -8.28 -0.54
N ASP A 121 0.05 -7.34 0.15
CA ASP A 121 -1.36 -7.46 0.55
C ASP A 121 -2.26 -7.21 -0.67
N ARG A 122 -2.81 -8.29 -1.22
CA ARG A 122 -3.73 -8.28 -2.37
C ARG A 122 -5.19 -8.08 -1.98
N SER A 123 -5.48 -7.58 -0.77
CA SER A 123 -6.85 -7.20 -0.38
C SER A 123 -7.36 -6.04 -1.24
N GLY A 124 -8.59 -6.13 -1.75
CA GLY A 124 -9.19 -5.03 -2.49
C GLY A 124 -9.94 -5.44 -3.74
N TYR A 125 -10.65 -4.48 -4.33
CA TYR A 125 -11.48 -4.73 -5.49
C TYR A 125 -10.71 -5.08 -6.76
N ALA A 126 -9.43 -4.68 -6.90
CA ALA A 126 -8.62 -5.15 -8.04
C ALA A 126 -8.56 -6.69 -8.11
N HIS A 127 -8.51 -7.36 -6.95
CA HIS A 127 -8.38 -8.81 -6.81
C HIS A 127 -9.71 -9.51 -6.50
N TYR A 128 -10.82 -8.77 -6.44
CA TYR A 128 -12.10 -9.38 -6.11
C TYR A 128 -12.62 -10.24 -7.28
N ASN A 129 -12.74 -11.55 -7.05
CA ASN A 129 -13.03 -12.55 -8.07
C ASN A 129 -12.08 -12.49 -9.28
N TYR A 130 -10.84 -12.03 -9.05
CA TYR A 130 -9.82 -11.87 -10.06
C TYR A 130 -8.46 -12.19 -9.44
N SER A 131 -7.69 -13.09 -10.04
CA SER A 131 -6.34 -13.43 -9.58
C SER A 131 -5.30 -12.89 -10.55
N ASP A 132 -4.07 -12.80 -10.06
CA ASP A 132 -2.90 -12.59 -10.90
C ASP A 132 -3.01 -11.29 -11.70
N ILE A 133 -3.06 -10.15 -11.01
CA ILE A 133 -3.05 -8.83 -11.64
C ILE A 133 -1.69 -8.58 -12.30
N GLY A 134 -1.68 -7.99 -13.49
CA GLY A 134 -0.44 -7.63 -14.18
C GLY A 134 0.34 -8.86 -14.68
N ALA A 135 1.65 -8.84 -14.52
CA ALA A 135 2.60 -9.86 -15.00
C ALA A 135 2.94 -10.94 -13.95
N TYR A 136 2.49 -10.80 -12.70
CA TYR A 136 2.88 -11.67 -11.59
C TYR A 136 1.74 -12.57 -11.12
N ASN A 137 2.09 -13.77 -10.65
CA ASN A 137 1.18 -14.65 -9.93
C ASN A 137 0.85 -14.04 -8.55
N ASP A 138 -0.23 -14.50 -7.92
CA ASP A 138 -0.60 -14.05 -6.58
C ASP A 138 0.40 -14.42 -5.47
N ASP A 139 1.37 -15.30 -5.75
CA ASP A 139 2.47 -15.61 -4.82
C ASP A 139 3.71 -14.73 -5.00
N GLY A 140 3.69 -13.85 -6.00
CA GLY A 140 4.75 -12.90 -6.34
C GLY A 140 5.71 -13.33 -7.44
N THR A 141 5.65 -14.59 -7.87
CA THR A 141 6.51 -15.07 -8.96
C THR A 141 6.03 -14.56 -10.33
N LEU A 142 6.96 -14.31 -11.25
CA LEU A 142 6.62 -13.91 -12.62
C LEU A 142 5.85 -15.03 -13.33
N LYS A 143 4.76 -14.68 -14.05
CA LYS A 143 4.00 -15.68 -14.81
C LYS A 143 4.81 -16.27 -15.95
N ASP A 144 4.49 -17.52 -16.29
CA ASP A 144 5.01 -18.17 -17.48
C ASP A 144 4.65 -17.39 -18.76
N GLY A 145 5.63 -17.20 -19.63
CA GLY A 145 5.44 -16.56 -20.94
C GLY A 145 5.33 -15.04 -20.91
N MET A 146 5.63 -14.39 -19.78
CA MET A 146 5.76 -12.92 -19.74
C MET A 146 7.01 -12.46 -20.48
N THR A 147 6.88 -11.34 -21.19
CA THR A 147 8.04 -10.62 -21.74
C THR A 147 8.58 -9.67 -20.67
N VAL A 148 9.86 -9.76 -20.35
CA VAL A 148 10.55 -8.79 -19.47
C VAL A 148 11.27 -7.76 -20.34
N ILE A 149 11.03 -6.48 -20.09
CA ILE A 149 11.70 -5.37 -20.78
C ILE A 149 12.35 -4.47 -19.74
N TYR A 150 13.69 -4.42 -19.75
CA TYR A 150 14.47 -3.50 -18.94
C TYR A 150 14.56 -2.12 -19.60
N VAL A 151 14.16 -1.09 -18.85
CA VAL A 151 14.10 0.30 -19.31
C VAL A 151 15.00 1.16 -18.43
N THR A 152 15.99 1.80 -19.05
CA THR A 152 16.90 2.76 -18.43
C THR A 152 16.75 4.11 -19.10
N ASN A 153 17.33 5.16 -18.51
CA ASN A 153 17.35 6.48 -19.15
C ASN A 153 17.98 6.46 -20.55
N GLU A 154 18.99 5.61 -20.74
CA GLU A 154 19.77 5.49 -21.98
C GLU A 154 18.98 4.80 -23.08
N ASN A 155 18.19 3.79 -22.74
CA ASN A 155 17.53 2.94 -23.72
C ASN A 155 16.05 3.24 -23.93
N LYS A 156 15.39 4.03 -23.06
CA LYS A 156 13.94 4.28 -23.08
C LYS A 156 13.39 4.69 -24.45
N ASP A 157 14.19 5.40 -25.25
CA ASP A 157 13.78 5.88 -26.58
C ASP A 157 14.13 4.93 -27.74
N THR A 158 14.78 3.79 -27.44
CA THR A 158 15.30 2.83 -28.41
C THR A 158 14.80 1.39 -28.22
N ILE A 159 14.25 1.05 -27.06
CA ILE A 159 13.62 -0.25 -26.82
C ILE A 159 12.54 -0.53 -27.87
N THR A 160 12.27 -1.81 -28.15
CA THR A 160 11.27 -2.21 -29.14
C THR A 160 10.29 -3.23 -28.61
N TYR A 161 9.03 -3.11 -29.03
CA TYR A 161 7.98 -4.08 -28.74
C TYR A 161 6.88 -3.99 -29.82
N ASN A 162 6.43 -5.13 -30.34
CA ASN A 162 5.41 -5.24 -31.40
C ASN A 162 5.62 -4.24 -32.57
N GLY A 163 6.87 -4.11 -33.04
CA GLY A 163 7.21 -3.24 -34.18
C GLY A 163 7.17 -1.73 -33.89
N LYS A 164 7.09 -1.33 -32.62
CA LYS A 164 7.25 0.06 -32.17
C LYS A 164 8.60 0.22 -31.49
N THR A 165 9.17 1.42 -31.61
CA THR A 165 10.46 1.80 -31.03
C THR A 165 10.26 3.01 -30.11
N GLY A 166 10.88 2.96 -28.94
CA GLY A 166 10.76 3.96 -27.89
C GLY A 166 9.53 3.77 -27.02
N LEU A 167 9.70 3.99 -25.72
CA LEU A 167 8.73 3.74 -24.67
C LEU A 167 7.39 4.43 -24.94
N TYR A 168 7.43 5.70 -25.38
CA TYR A 168 6.23 6.44 -25.78
C TYR A 168 5.42 5.72 -26.86
N ASN A 169 6.05 5.33 -27.97
CA ASN A 169 5.35 4.69 -29.07
C ASN A 169 4.84 3.29 -28.71
N ILE A 170 5.58 2.56 -27.86
CA ILE A 170 5.19 1.27 -27.34
C ILE A 170 3.90 1.42 -26.52
N PHE A 171 3.90 2.28 -25.52
CA PHE A 171 2.72 2.50 -24.67
C PHE A 171 1.54 3.02 -25.50
N PHE A 172 1.80 4.00 -26.36
CA PHE A 172 0.75 4.69 -27.12
C PHE A 172 0.07 3.80 -28.15
N SER A 173 0.80 2.90 -28.83
CA SER A 173 0.29 2.23 -30.02
C SER A 173 0.64 0.75 -30.20
N ALA A 174 1.54 0.18 -29.40
CA ALA A 174 1.91 -1.24 -29.53
C ALA A 174 0.91 -2.19 -28.86
N LYS A 175 0.02 -1.66 -28.03
CA LYS A 175 -0.96 -2.40 -27.22
C LYS A 175 -0.30 -3.55 -26.42
N PRO A 176 0.66 -3.26 -25.52
CA PRO A 176 1.35 -4.28 -24.74
C PRO A 176 0.43 -5.30 -24.08
N LYS A 177 0.83 -6.58 -24.15
CA LYS A 177 0.16 -7.68 -23.45
C LYS A 177 1.17 -8.67 -22.90
N ASN A 178 0.95 -9.13 -21.67
CA ASN A 178 1.82 -10.10 -21.01
C ASN A 178 3.28 -9.60 -20.95
N VAL A 179 3.46 -8.38 -20.41
CA VAL A 179 4.76 -7.71 -20.35
C VAL A 179 4.97 -7.11 -18.97
N VAL A 180 6.18 -7.26 -18.44
CA VAL A 180 6.67 -6.42 -17.34
C VAL A 180 7.71 -5.44 -17.87
N PHE A 181 7.52 -4.18 -17.56
CA PHE A 181 8.50 -3.12 -17.80
C PHE A 181 9.22 -2.83 -16.48
N ARG A 182 10.50 -3.19 -16.42
CA ARG A 182 11.39 -2.97 -15.28
C ARG A 182 12.17 -1.69 -15.48
N PHE A 183 11.79 -0.65 -14.76
CA PHE A 183 12.42 0.66 -14.83
C PHE A 183 13.59 0.73 -13.86
N ILE A 184 14.78 1.05 -14.37
CA ILE A 184 16.02 1.05 -13.61
C ILE A 184 16.59 2.47 -13.55
N GLY A 185 16.80 2.95 -12.33
CA GLY A 185 17.39 4.25 -12.03
C GLY A 185 16.45 5.41 -12.37
N LYS A 186 17.03 6.60 -12.47
CA LYS A 186 16.32 7.82 -12.86
C LYS A 186 16.02 7.85 -14.36
N LEU A 187 14.75 8.06 -14.72
CA LEU A 187 14.29 8.22 -16.11
C LEU A 187 13.79 9.66 -16.32
N ASP A 188 14.44 10.37 -17.24
CA ASP A 188 13.95 11.65 -17.75
C ASP A 188 12.73 11.44 -18.68
N VAL A 189 12.03 12.53 -19.01
CA VAL A 189 10.84 12.52 -19.87
C VAL A 189 11.10 11.74 -21.18
N PRO A 190 10.33 10.69 -21.50
CA PRO A 190 10.48 9.94 -22.73
C PRO A 190 10.24 10.79 -23.98
N SER A 191 11.03 10.56 -25.04
CA SER A 191 10.88 11.26 -26.30
C SER A 191 9.53 10.94 -26.96
N GLY A 192 8.88 11.97 -27.52
CA GLY A 192 7.59 11.84 -28.22
C GLY A 192 6.36 12.17 -27.36
N THR A 193 6.54 12.34 -26.05
CA THR A 193 5.52 12.95 -25.18
C THR A 193 5.24 14.40 -25.60
N VAL A 194 4.04 14.90 -25.25
CA VAL A 194 3.71 16.32 -25.44
C VAL A 194 4.57 17.13 -24.47
N PRO A 195 5.33 18.14 -24.90
CA PRO A 195 6.18 18.90 -23.99
C PRO A 195 5.36 19.74 -23.00
N ASN A 196 5.91 19.97 -21.81
CA ASN A 196 5.44 21.03 -20.93
C ASN A 196 6.01 22.38 -21.38
N ASP A 197 5.31 23.06 -22.30
CA ASP A 197 5.72 24.35 -22.89
C ASP A 197 4.61 25.41 -22.84
N GLY A 198 3.53 25.14 -22.09
CA GLY A 198 2.38 26.03 -21.96
C GLY A 198 1.44 26.04 -23.16
N SER A 199 1.61 25.15 -24.15
CA SER A 199 0.72 25.08 -25.33
C SER A 199 -0.52 24.21 -25.14
N HIS A 200 -0.56 23.35 -24.11
CA HIS A 200 -1.67 22.44 -23.81
C HIS A 200 -2.03 22.51 -22.33
N ASN A 201 -3.32 22.40 -22.01
CA ASN A 201 -3.78 22.33 -20.60
C ASN A 201 -3.49 20.96 -19.98
N ASP A 202 -3.71 19.90 -20.76
CA ASP A 202 -3.67 18.50 -20.32
C ASP A 202 -2.72 17.71 -21.25
N GLY A 203 -2.08 16.68 -20.69
CA GLY A 203 -1.32 15.68 -21.40
C GLY A 203 0.18 15.96 -21.55
N SER A 204 0.68 17.06 -20.99
CA SER A 204 2.12 17.37 -20.98
C SER A 204 2.89 16.31 -20.20
N ASN A 205 3.98 15.83 -20.77
CA ASN A 205 4.87 14.80 -20.25
C ASN A 205 4.13 13.52 -19.81
N MET A 206 3.09 13.11 -20.54
CA MET A 206 2.34 11.88 -20.23
C MET A 206 2.71 10.73 -21.15
N LEU A 207 2.97 9.55 -20.58
CA LEU A 207 2.88 8.27 -21.28
C LEU A 207 1.44 7.75 -21.24
N TYR A 208 0.97 7.20 -22.36
CA TYR A 208 -0.37 6.61 -22.44
C TYR A 208 -0.25 5.13 -22.73
N LEU A 209 -0.39 4.26 -21.73
CA LEU A 209 -0.50 2.81 -21.95
C LEU A 209 -1.92 2.52 -22.44
N GLN A 210 -2.09 2.13 -23.72
CA GLN A 210 -3.41 2.04 -24.33
C GLN A 210 -3.82 0.62 -24.70
N ASN A 211 -5.06 0.23 -24.40
CA ASN A 211 -5.68 -1.03 -24.82
C ASN A 211 -4.81 -2.26 -24.48
N SER A 212 -4.22 -2.24 -23.29
CA SER A 212 -3.20 -3.18 -22.84
C SER A 212 -3.78 -4.13 -21.79
N SER A 213 -3.17 -5.30 -21.63
CA SER A 213 -3.64 -6.27 -20.64
C SER A 213 -2.53 -7.14 -20.06
N ASN A 214 -2.58 -7.46 -18.77
CA ASN A 214 -1.52 -8.18 -18.05
C ASN A 214 -0.17 -7.45 -18.21
N VAL A 215 -0.13 -6.19 -17.78
CA VAL A 215 1.06 -5.35 -17.83
C VAL A 215 1.44 -4.90 -16.43
N THR A 216 2.69 -5.12 -16.04
CA THR A 216 3.26 -4.53 -14.82
C THR A 216 4.29 -3.47 -15.22
N ILE A 217 4.23 -2.31 -14.58
CA ILE A 217 5.25 -1.27 -14.61
C ILE A 217 5.85 -1.22 -13.21
N GLU A 218 7.11 -1.63 -13.06
CA GLU A 218 7.77 -1.71 -11.76
C GLU A 218 9.11 -0.97 -11.75
N GLY A 219 9.39 -0.28 -10.66
CA GLY A 219 10.74 0.21 -10.37
C GLY A 219 11.61 -0.88 -9.74
N ILE A 220 12.91 -0.79 -9.95
CA ILE A 220 13.92 -1.72 -9.46
C ILE A 220 14.80 -1.01 -8.44
N GLY A 221 14.84 -1.54 -7.22
CA GLY A 221 15.54 -0.93 -6.11
C GLY A 221 14.79 0.28 -5.55
N ASP A 222 15.51 1.12 -4.81
CA ASP A 222 14.99 2.33 -4.18
C ASP A 222 15.36 3.62 -4.93
N ASP A 223 15.92 3.49 -6.13
CA ASP A 223 16.47 4.57 -6.95
C ASP A 223 15.78 4.72 -8.32
N THR A 224 14.60 4.10 -8.51
CA THR A 224 13.79 4.32 -9.72
C THR A 224 12.93 5.57 -9.61
N ASP A 225 13.34 6.61 -10.34
CA ASP A 225 12.68 7.92 -10.36
C ASP A 225 12.05 8.22 -11.73
N LEU A 226 10.78 8.62 -11.75
CA LEU A 226 10.15 9.29 -12.89
C LEU A 226 10.13 10.80 -12.64
N VAL A 227 11.01 11.52 -13.34
CA VAL A 227 11.26 12.94 -13.09
C VAL A 227 10.54 13.80 -14.12
N GLU A 228 9.52 14.53 -13.66
CA GLU A 228 8.72 15.47 -14.46
C GLU A 228 7.76 14.85 -15.48
N TRP A 229 7.37 13.58 -15.31
CA TRP A 229 6.42 12.91 -16.21
C TRP A 229 5.56 11.88 -15.48
N GLY A 230 4.41 11.56 -16.09
CA GLY A 230 3.43 10.63 -15.54
C GLY A 230 2.91 9.60 -16.54
N ILE A 231 2.04 8.71 -16.08
CA ILE A 231 1.54 7.56 -16.84
C ILE A 231 0.02 7.51 -16.75
N GLU A 232 -0.65 7.32 -17.89
CA GLU A 232 -2.08 7.08 -17.95
C GLU A 232 -2.40 5.71 -18.60
N MET A 233 -3.15 4.88 -17.89
CA MET A 233 -3.64 3.57 -18.33
C MET A 233 -5.02 3.70 -18.99
N LYS A 234 -5.05 3.74 -20.33
CA LYS A 234 -6.26 3.93 -21.13
C LYS A 234 -6.86 2.63 -21.63
N ARG A 235 -8.06 2.28 -21.12
CA ARG A 235 -8.80 1.07 -21.49
C ARG A 235 -7.94 -0.18 -21.28
N CYS A 236 -7.34 -0.28 -20.11
CA CYS A 236 -6.46 -1.37 -19.73
C CYS A 236 -7.16 -2.34 -18.78
N THR A 237 -6.81 -3.61 -18.86
CA THR A 237 -7.35 -4.66 -17.96
C THR A 237 -6.20 -5.41 -17.31
N SER A 238 -6.22 -5.64 -16.00
CA SER A 238 -5.13 -6.35 -15.30
C SER A 238 -3.79 -5.63 -15.49
N CYS A 239 -3.65 -4.47 -14.86
CA CYS A 239 -2.42 -3.68 -14.90
C CYS A 239 -1.97 -3.29 -13.50
N GLU A 240 -0.66 -3.27 -13.32
CA GLU A 240 -0.01 -3.02 -12.04
C GLU A 240 1.04 -1.92 -12.20
N VAL A 241 1.09 -0.99 -11.23
CA VAL A 241 2.12 0.07 -11.17
C VAL A 241 2.69 0.12 -9.76
N ARG A 242 3.98 -0.18 -9.62
CA ARG A 242 4.60 -0.33 -8.31
C ARG A 242 6.05 0.12 -8.21
N ASN A 243 6.47 0.38 -6.97
CA ASN A 243 7.85 0.66 -6.60
C ASN A 243 8.50 1.84 -7.36
N LEU A 244 7.71 2.86 -7.70
CA LEU A 244 8.19 4.07 -8.38
C LEU A 244 8.24 5.26 -7.42
N TRP A 245 9.22 6.15 -7.64
CA TRP A 245 9.09 7.54 -7.23
C TRP A 245 8.61 8.40 -8.40
N LEU A 246 7.62 9.26 -8.16
CA LEU A 246 7.12 10.22 -9.15
C LEU A 246 7.09 11.61 -8.52
N GLY A 247 7.61 12.61 -9.24
CA GLY A 247 7.56 14.01 -8.78
C GLY A 247 7.79 15.01 -9.90
N GLY A 248 7.30 16.23 -9.70
CA GLY A 248 7.44 17.33 -10.67
C GLY A 248 6.64 17.13 -11.96
N TYR A 249 5.77 16.13 -12.04
CA TYR A 249 4.93 15.90 -13.22
C TYR A 249 3.97 17.10 -13.43
N PRO A 250 3.80 17.58 -14.67
CA PRO A 250 3.03 18.80 -14.95
C PRO A 250 1.52 18.56 -15.08
N ASP A 251 1.11 17.30 -15.22
CA ASP A 251 -0.29 16.88 -15.33
C ASP A 251 -0.60 15.78 -14.29
N ASP A 252 -1.04 14.60 -14.70
CA ASP A 252 -1.29 13.50 -13.77
C ASP A 252 0.00 12.72 -13.44
N GLY A 253 0.18 12.24 -12.21
CA GLY A 253 1.28 11.33 -11.86
C GLY A 253 1.02 9.92 -12.39
N ILE A 254 -0.03 9.29 -11.88
CA ILE A 254 -0.59 8.03 -12.38
C ILE A 254 -2.07 8.27 -12.63
N SER A 255 -2.59 7.92 -13.80
CA SER A 255 -4.03 7.97 -14.03
C SER A 255 -4.53 6.79 -14.84
N MET A 256 -5.84 6.62 -14.85
CA MET A 256 -6.50 5.56 -15.61
C MET A 256 -7.83 6.05 -16.15
N THR A 257 -8.02 5.82 -17.45
CA THR A 257 -9.19 6.32 -18.18
C THR A 257 -9.79 5.27 -19.11
N GLY A 258 -11.06 4.96 -18.90
CA GLY A 258 -11.89 4.27 -19.88
C GLY A 258 -12.71 5.21 -20.77
N ASN A 259 -13.77 4.68 -21.34
CA ASN A 259 -14.86 5.44 -21.95
C ASN A 259 -16.17 4.66 -21.78
N THR A 260 -17.26 5.12 -22.39
CA THR A 260 -18.59 4.49 -22.31
C THR A 260 -18.64 3.03 -22.75
N GLU A 261 -17.73 2.57 -23.61
CA GLU A 261 -17.70 1.22 -24.18
C GLU A 261 -16.71 0.30 -23.45
N ILE A 262 -15.53 0.80 -23.10
CA ILE A 262 -14.44 0.03 -22.52
C ILE A 262 -13.91 0.78 -21.30
N ARG A 263 -14.06 0.19 -20.12
CA ARG A 263 -13.50 0.72 -18.87
C ARG A 263 -12.01 0.36 -18.76
N SER A 264 -11.28 1.08 -17.92
CA SER A 264 -10.04 0.54 -17.36
C SER A 264 -10.40 -0.26 -16.11
N GLU A 265 -9.98 -1.52 -16.00
CA GLU A 265 -10.46 -2.40 -14.92
C GLU A 265 -9.39 -3.35 -14.38
N HIS A 266 -9.55 -3.78 -13.12
CA HIS A 266 -8.58 -4.65 -12.45
C HIS A 266 -7.19 -4.02 -12.45
N ILE A 267 -7.07 -2.86 -11.81
CA ILE A 267 -5.83 -2.09 -11.74
C ILE A 267 -5.34 -2.02 -10.31
N TRP A 268 -4.04 -2.27 -10.11
CA TRP A 268 -3.39 -2.17 -8.82
C TRP A 268 -2.26 -1.15 -8.85
N VAL A 269 -2.38 -0.09 -8.05
CA VAL A 269 -1.35 0.94 -7.90
C VAL A 269 -0.84 0.87 -6.47
N HIS A 270 0.40 0.41 -6.27
CA HIS A 270 0.87 0.16 -4.91
C HIS A 270 2.35 0.39 -4.68
N ASN A 271 2.72 0.68 -3.44
CA ASN A 271 4.11 0.88 -3.04
C ASN A 271 4.84 1.91 -3.92
N ASN A 272 4.17 3.01 -4.28
CA ASN A 272 4.80 4.14 -4.95
C ASN A 272 4.95 5.31 -3.98
N THR A 273 6.01 6.08 -4.13
CA THR A 273 6.14 7.40 -3.50
C THR A 273 5.80 8.46 -4.54
N ILE A 274 4.70 9.16 -4.35
CA ILE A 274 4.15 10.14 -5.29
C ILE A 274 4.19 11.49 -4.60
N GLU A 275 5.16 12.31 -5.00
CA GLU A 275 5.33 13.66 -4.48
C GLU A 275 4.55 14.67 -5.30
N LYS A 276 4.59 15.92 -4.84
CA LYS A 276 4.01 17.08 -5.50
C LYS A 276 4.41 17.20 -6.98
N GLY A 277 3.43 17.46 -7.83
CA GLY A 277 3.64 17.80 -9.24
C GLY A 277 4.14 19.24 -9.43
N TYR A 278 4.44 19.62 -10.66
CA TYR A 278 4.86 20.99 -10.97
C TYR A 278 4.60 21.37 -12.42
N ASN A 279 3.91 22.50 -12.63
CA ASN A 279 3.73 23.06 -13.96
C ASN A 279 4.15 24.54 -14.00
N ALA A 280 5.31 24.80 -14.62
CA ALA A 280 5.88 26.14 -14.76
C ALA A 280 5.00 27.13 -15.55
N PHE A 281 4.01 26.64 -16.31
CA PHE A 281 3.16 27.46 -17.17
C PHE A 281 1.75 27.67 -16.60
N ALA A 282 1.45 27.14 -15.41
CA ALA A 282 0.16 27.30 -14.76
C ALA A 282 -0.25 28.77 -14.64
N GLY A 283 -1.48 29.08 -15.06
CA GLY A 283 -2.02 30.45 -15.08
C GLY A 283 -1.48 31.33 -16.22
N GLY A 284 -0.62 30.79 -17.08
CA GLY A 284 0.01 31.49 -18.22
C GLY A 284 -0.86 31.60 -19.48
N GLY A 285 -2.12 31.15 -19.43
CA GLY A 285 -3.09 31.28 -20.53
C GLY A 285 -3.81 29.97 -20.83
N HIS A 286 -3.11 29.03 -21.48
CA HIS A 286 -3.67 27.72 -21.85
C HIS A 286 -3.68 26.70 -20.72
N VAL A 287 -2.85 26.91 -19.69
CA VAL A 287 -2.75 26.02 -18.53
C VAL A 287 -3.50 26.64 -17.35
N ASP A 288 -4.39 25.86 -16.76
CA ASP A 288 -5.16 26.25 -15.59
C ASP A 288 -4.25 26.66 -14.42
N ALA A 289 -4.65 27.69 -13.68
CA ALA A 289 -3.83 28.26 -12.60
C ALA A 289 -3.66 27.31 -11.40
N ASP A 290 -4.60 26.38 -11.20
CA ASP A 290 -4.55 25.39 -10.13
C ASP A 290 -3.64 24.19 -10.44
N LYS A 291 -2.95 24.20 -11.60
CA LYS A 291 -1.94 23.21 -11.98
C LYS A 291 -0.50 23.59 -11.62
N ALA A 292 -0.28 24.69 -10.90
CA ALA A 292 1.08 25.08 -10.49
C ALA A 292 1.84 23.95 -9.78
N ASP A 293 1.09 23.13 -9.05
CA ASP A 293 1.55 21.97 -8.27
C ASP A 293 1.22 20.63 -8.97
N GLY A 294 1.10 20.64 -10.31
CA GLY A 294 0.60 19.52 -11.12
C GLY A 294 -0.93 19.37 -11.11
N ASP A 295 -1.45 18.34 -11.78
CA ASP A 295 -2.86 17.96 -11.70
C ASP A 295 -3.09 16.80 -10.70
N GLY A 296 -3.67 15.67 -11.12
CA GLY A 296 -3.97 14.54 -10.24
C GLY A 296 -2.74 13.71 -9.88
N SER A 297 -2.63 13.21 -8.65
CA SER A 297 -1.54 12.28 -8.31
C SER A 297 -1.91 10.85 -8.72
N VAL A 298 -3.06 10.35 -8.28
CA VAL A 298 -3.67 9.09 -8.75
C VAL A 298 -5.12 9.32 -9.18
N ASP A 299 -5.38 9.48 -10.47
CA ASP A 299 -6.70 9.84 -11.00
C ASP A 299 -7.41 8.67 -11.70
N MET A 300 -8.72 8.51 -11.46
CA MET A 300 -9.54 7.42 -11.98
C MET A 300 -10.80 7.96 -12.66
N LYS A 301 -10.95 7.69 -13.97
CA LYS A 301 -12.05 8.18 -14.80
C LYS A 301 -12.57 7.02 -15.64
N TRP A 302 -13.85 6.65 -15.56
CA TRP A 302 -14.37 5.46 -16.27
C TRP A 302 -13.60 4.17 -15.93
N SER A 303 -13.38 3.92 -14.64
CA SER A 303 -12.54 2.82 -14.17
C SER A 303 -13.22 2.00 -13.07
N HIS A 304 -13.08 0.68 -13.14
CA HIS A 304 -13.74 -0.28 -12.25
C HIS A 304 -12.72 -1.20 -11.56
N HIS A 305 -13.02 -1.73 -10.37
CA HIS A 305 -12.16 -2.73 -9.70
C HIS A 305 -10.70 -2.27 -9.58
N VAL A 306 -10.49 -1.20 -8.82
CA VAL A 306 -9.16 -0.61 -8.63
C VAL A 306 -8.77 -0.70 -7.16
N THR A 307 -7.52 -1.07 -6.89
CA THR A 307 -6.91 -1.03 -5.56
C THR A 307 -5.74 -0.05 -5.60
N VAL A 308 -5.72 0.89 -4.65
CA VAL A 308 -4.61 1.81 -4.40
C VAL A 308 -4.11 1.51 -3.00
N SER A 309 -2.88 1.03 -2.86
CA SER A 309 -2.43 0.51 -1.58
C SER A 309 -0.97 0.76 -1.26
N TYR A 310 -0.62 0.98 0.01
CA TYR A 310 0.78 1.18 0.41
C TYR A 310 1.51 2.29 -0.38
N ASN A 311 0.79 3.26 -0.96
CA ASN A 311 1.44 4.41 -1.59
C ASN A 311 1.67 5.50 -0.55
N GLU A 312 2.75 6.26 -0.71
CA GLU A 312 2.94 7.53 -0.01
C GLU A 312 2.60 8.67 -0.97
N PHE A 313 1.57 9.45 -0.65
CA PHE A 313 1.25 10.71 -1.31
C PHE A 313 1.81 11.83 -0.44
N LYS A 314 2.78 12.57 -0.95
CA LYS A 314 3.51 13.56 -0.18
C LYS A 314 3.43 14.95 -0.80
N ASP A 315 2.93 15.91 -0.03
CA ASP A 315 2.79 17.32 -0.43
C ASP A 315 1.90 17.54 -1.69
N CYS A 316 1.10 16.54 -2.08
CA CYS A 316 0.24 16.61 -3.25
C CYS A 316 -0.89 17.64 -3.07
N HIS A 317 -1.12 18.51 -4.06
CA HIS A 317 -2.21 19.48 -4.03
C HIS A 317 -3.57 18.83 -4.37
N LYS A 318 -3.64 18.12 -5.51
CA LYS A 318 -4.81 17.37 -5.98
C LYS A 318 -4.45 15.88 -5.99
N THR A 319 -4.72 15.18 -4.89
CA THR A 319 -4.16 13.83 -4.69
C THR A 319 -4.83 12.77 -5.57
N SER A 320 -6.10 12.45 -5.37
CA SER A 320 -6.77 11.35 -6.06
C SER A 320 -8.23 11.64 -6.36
N LEU A 321 -8.53 11.85 -7.65
CA LEU A 321 -9.90 12.01 -8.13
C LEU A 321 -10.48 10.66 -8.57
N VAL A 322 -11.67 10.33 -8.07
CA VAL A 322 -12.48 9.20 -8.53
C VAL A 322 -13.72 9.76 -9.22
N GLY A 323 -13.68 9.79 -10.54
CA GLY A 323 -14.71 10.37 -11.39
C GLY A 323 -14.45 11.84 -11.71
N GLY A 324 -13.97 12.09 -12.93
CA GLY A 324 -13.72 13.44 -13.46
C GLY A 324 -15.00 14.25 -13.70
N ARG A 325 -16.12 13.57 -13.99
CA ARG A 325 -17.43 14.21 -14.20
C ARG A 325 -18.55 13.38 -13.57
N TYR A 326 -19.67 14.05 -13.37
CA TYR A 326 -20.86 13.49 -12.75
C TYR A 326 -21.63 12.50 -13.64
N ASP A 327 -21.33 12.46 -14.94
CA ASP A 327 -21.90 11.55 -15.94
C ASP A 327 -20.95 10.40 -16.30
N GLN A 328 -19.84 10.26 -15.56
CA GLN A 328 -18.94 9.11 -15.66
C GLN A 328 -19.34 8.03 -14.67
N GLU A 329 -19.08 6.79 -15.06
CA GLU A 329 -19.34 5.58 -14.28
C GLU A 329 -18.00 4.91 -13.93
N GLN A 330 -17.61 5.08 -12.68
CA GLN A 330 -16.44 4.46 -12.04
C GLN A 330 -16.93 3.79 -10.76
N ASP A 331 -16.43 2.60 -10.43
CA ASP A 331 -16.98 1.85 -9.30
C ASP A 331 -16.01 0.82 -8.72
N TYR A 332 -16.27 0.37 -7.49
CA TYR A 332 -15.52 -0.65 -6.78
C TYR A 332 -14.04 -0.29 -6.64
N ILE A 333 -13.77 0.73 -5.82
CA ILE A 333 -12.43 1.24 -5.57
C ILE A 333 -12.01 0.94 -4.14
N THR A 334 -10.78 0.53 -3.94
CA THR A 334 -10.18 0.30 -2.62
C THR A 334 -9.00 1.24 -2.40
N TYR A 335 -8.94 1.86 -1.22
CA TYR A 335 -7.75 2.52 -0.70
C TYR A 335 -7.37 1.86 0.62
N HIS A 336 -6.17 1.28 0.74
CA HIS A 336 -5.70 0.77 2.03
C HIS A 336 -4.20 0.92 2.27
N HIS A 337 -3.82 1.18 3.53
CA HIS A 337 -2.43 1.38 3.94
C HIS A 337 -1.70 2.48 3.14
N ASN A 338 -2.43 3.43 2.55
CA ASN A 338 -1.78 4.59 1.95
C ASN A 338 -1.47 5.63 3.02
N TRP A 339 -0.37 6.35 2.82
CA TRP A 339 -0.04 7.54 3.58
C TRP A 339 -0.39 8.78 2.78
N PHE A 340 -1.39 9.53 3.22
CA PHE A 340 -1.71 10.86 2.72
C PHE A 340 -0.98 11.90 3.58
N ASN A 341 0.29 12.12 3.25
CA ASN A 341 1.27 12.90 4.01
C ASN A 341 1.29 14.36 3.57
N ASN A 342 0.75 15.26 4.39
CA ASN A 342 0.71 16.71 4.13
C ASN A 342 0.07 17.07 2.78
N THR A 343 -0.91 16.27 2.34
CA THR A 343 -1.63 16.53 1.09
C THR A 343 -2.73 17.57 1.28
N HIS A 344 -3.03 18.36 0.25
CA HIS A 344 -4.04 19.40 0.35
C HIS A 344 -5.46 18.84 0.25
N SER A 345 -5.83 18.23 -0.87
CA SER A 345 -7.20 17.75 -1.11
C SER A 345 -7.29 16.55 -2.05
N ARG A 346 -8.51 16.04 -2.24
CA ARG A 346 -8.84 14.82 -2.98
C ARG A 346 -8.21 13.56 -2.37
N ASN A 347 -8.45 13.25 -1.10
CA ASN A 347 -7.85 12.09 -0.41
C ASN A 347 -8.83 10.94 -0.06
N PRO A 348 -9.51 10.25 -1.01
CA PRO A 348 -9.83 10.65 -2.38
C PRO A 348 -10.98 11.68 -2.43
N ARG A 349 -11.26 12.23 -3.62
CA ARG A 349 -12.56 12.87 -3.93
C ARG A 349 -13.34 12.00 -4.91
N ALA A 350 -14.54 11.59 -4.51
CA ALA A 350 -15.34 10.62 -5.27
C ALA A 350 -16.61 11.20 -5.89
N ARG A 351 -17.02 10.63 -7.04
CA ARG A 351 -18.32 10.76 -7.69
C ARG A 351 -18.81 9.38 -8.15
N ASN A 352 -20.10 9.10 -8.01
CA ASN A 352 -20.78 7.88 -8.51
C ASN A 352 -20.03 6.55 -8.30
N ALA A 353 -19.27 6.39 -7.21
CA ALA A 353 -18.46 5.20 -6.94
C ALA A 353 -18.75 4.64 -5.56
N HIS A 354 -18.60 3.33 -5.41
CA HIS A 354 -18.43 2.64 -4.13
C HIS A 354 -16.94 2.57 -3.82
N ILE A 355 -16.54 3.11 -2.67
CA ILE A 355 -15.16 3.14 -2.22
C ILE A 355 -15.05 2.52 -0.85
N HIS A 356 -14.19 1.52 -0.71
CA HIS A 356 -13.74 1.06 0.59
C HIS A 356 -12.38 1.70 0.91
N SER A 357 -12.33 2.55 1.92
CA SER A 357 -11.11 3.18 2.41
C SER A 357 -10.83 2.65 3.82
N PHE A 358 -9.83 1.78 3.96
CA PHE A 358 -9.51 1.20 5.27
C PHE A 358 -8.04 1.25 5.61
N ASN A 359 -7.71 1.31 6.91
CA ASN A 359 -6.32 1.34 7.39
C ASN A 359 -5.43 2.36 6.63
N ASN A 360 -5.92 3.54 6.24
CA ASN A 360 -5.07 4.59 5.66
C ASN A 360 -4.63 5.56 6.76
N TYR A 361 -3.50 6.23 6.55
CA TYR A 361 -3.01 7.28 7.43
C TYR A 361 -3.08 8.63 6.73
N PHE A 362 -3.92 9.51 7.25
CA PHE A 362 -4.11 10.88 6.80
C PHE A 362 -3.43 11.81 7.80
N SER A 363 -2.32 12.45 7.42
CA SER A 363 -1.59 13.37 8.29
C SER A 363 -1.47 14.75 7.68
N ASP A 364 -1.80 15.78 8.46
CA ASP A 364 -1.60 17.19 8.10
C ASP A 364 -2.35 17.64 6.83
N ASN A 365 -3.51 17.05 6.54
CA ASN A 365 -4.24 17.39 5.31
C ASN A 365 -4.98 18.73 5.44
N SER A 366 -4.63 19.69 4.59
CA SER A 366 -4.99 21.10 4.79
C SER A 366 -6.40 21.47 4.34
N GLU A 367 -7.04 20.71 3.45
CA GLU A 367 -8.44 20.93 3.04
C GLU A 367 -9.38 19.88 3.62
N TYR A 368 -9.17 18.60 3.30
CA TYR A 368 -10.00 17.48 3.77
C TYR A 368 -9.30 16.13 3.62
N GLY A 369 -9.76 15.12 4.37
CA GLY A 369 -9.39 13.71 4.20
C GLY A 369 -10.19 13.09 3.06
N ILE A 370 -11.19 12.28 3.40
CA ILE A 370 -12.06 11.62 2.43
C ILE A 370 -13.17 12.58 1.99
N CYS A 371 -13.40 12.74 0.68
CA CYS A 371 -14.51 13.53 0.16
C CYS A 371 -15.47 12.70 -0.69
N ALA A 372 -16.73 12.60 -0.24
CA ALA A 372 -17.81 11.98 -0.99
C ALA A 372 -18.69 13.05 -1.64
N SER A 373 -18.62 13.17 -2.97
CA SER A 373 -19.48 14.06 -3.76
C SER A 373 -20.31 13.26 -4.77
N TYR A 374 -21.37 13.88 -5.29
CA TYR A 374 -22.21 13.36 -6.38
C TYR A 374 -22.53 11.85 -6.29
N ASN A 375 -23.38 11.47 -5.33
CA ASN A 375 -23.93 10.11 -5.16
C ASN A 375 -22.87 8.99 -5.00
N SER A 376 -21.63 9.32 -4.67
CA SER A 376 -20.65 8.32 -4.22
C SER A 376 -21.01 7.77 -2.83
N LYS A 377 -20.55 6.55 -2.54
CA LYS A 377 -20.73 5.86 -1.27
C LYS A 377 -19.35 5.40 -0.81
N ILE A 378 -18.95 5.84 0.37
CA ILE A 378 -17.64 5.50 0.91
C ILE A 378 -17.82 4.80 2.25
N PHE A 379 -17.20 3.64 2.39
CA PHE A 379 -16.99 3.00 3.69
C PHE A 379 -15.58 3.33 4.16
N SER A 380 -15.49 4.16 5.20
CA SER A 380 -14.26 4.52 5.91
C SER A 380 -14.12 3.60 7.11
N GLU A 381 -13.11 2.73 7.13
CA GLU A 381 -12.92 1.73 8.17
C GLU A 381 -11.51 1.76 8.78
N ALA A 382 -11.41 1.95 10.09
CA ALA A 382 -10.14 1.86 10.81
C ALA A 382 -8.99 2.72 10.25
N ASN A 383 -9.31 3.86 9.63
CA ASN A 383 -8.30 4.83 9.20
C ASN A 383 -7.81 5.66 10.38
N TYR A 384 -6.59 6.18 10.27
CA TYR A 384 -6.02 7.13 11.20
C TYR A 384 -6.01 8.53 10.57
N PHE A 385 -6.80 9.45 11.12
CA PHE A 385 -6.78 10.87 10.75
C PHE A 385 -6.03 11.66 11.82
N GLU A 386 -5.00 12.39 11.44
CA GLU A 386 -4.17 13.19 12.32
C GLU A 386 -4.04 14.62 11.76
N ARG A 387 -4.51 15.62 12.50
CA ARG A 387 -4.47 17.02 12.07
C ARG A 387 -5.09 17.25 10.68
N THR A 388 -6.05 16.42 10.29
CA THR A 388 -6.81 16.54 9.05
C THR A 388 -7.94 17.56 9.24
N LYS A 389 -8.04 18.59 8.40
CA LYS A 389 -9.02 19.68 8.58
C LYS A 389 -10.48 19.19 8.59
N SER A 390 -10.89 18.46 7.56
CA SER A 390 -12.24 17.89 7.43
C SER A 390 -12.10 16.40 7.05
N PRO A 391 -12.00 15.47 8.02
CA PRO A 391 -11.64 14.08 7.74
C PRO A 391 -12.71 13.31 6.94
N LEU A 392 -14.01 13.58 7.18
CA LEU A 392 -15.14 12.97 6.48
C LEU A 392 -15.99 14.05 5.78
N TYR A 393 -15.62 14.41 4.56
CA TYR A 393 -16.18 15.55 3.83
C TYR A 393 -17.24 15.14 2.79
N ALA A 394 -18.43 14.79 3.26
CA ALA A 394 -19.56 14.39 2.42
C ALA A 394 -20.42 15.60 2.01
N ILE A 395 -20.11 16.21 0.87
CA ILE A 395 -20.71 17.47 0.41
C ILE A 395 -20.90 17.50 -1.12
N ASN A 396 -21.72 18.42 -1.62
CA ASN A 396 -21.75 18.79 -3.02
C ASN A 396 -20.59 19.78 -3.32
N MET A 397 -19.74 19.49 -4.29
CA MET A 397 -18.51 20.25 -4.52
C MET A 397 -18.40 20.79 -5.94
N GLY A 398 -18.04 22.06 -6.10
CA GLY A 398 -17.93 22.70 -7.41
C GLY A 398 -19.27 22.71 -8.15
N LYS A 399 -19.34 22.03 -9.30
CA LYS A 399 -20.57 21.89 -10.11
C LYS A 399 -21.43 20.69 -9.72
N ASP A 400 -21.01 19.89 -8.74
CA ASP A 400 -21.76 18.73 -8.30
C ASP A 400 -23.03 19.19 -7.58
N GLN A 401 -24.19 18.67 -8.00
CA GLN A 401 -25.48 19.05 -7.41
C GLN A 401 -25.74 18.37 -6.06
N TYR A 402 -25.25 17.14 -5.92
CA TYR A 402 -25.52 16.26 -4.78
C TYR A 402 -24.25 16.01 -3.96
N SER A 403 -24.44 15.73 -2.67
CA SER A 403 -23.39 15.09 -1.86
C SER A 403 -23.22 13.63 -2.27
N GLY A 404 -22.14 13.00 -1.79
CA GLY A 404 -22.09 11.56 -1.59
C GLY A 404 -22.51 11.20 -0.17
N THR A 405 -22.19 9.98 0.26
CA THR A 405 -22.43 9.47 1.61
C THR A 405 -21.20 8.73 2.15
N ILE A 406 -20.93 8.87 3.44
CA ILE A 406 -19.80 8.18 4.11
C ILE A 406 -20.28 7.43 5.34
N LYS A 407 -20.13 6.10 5.36
CA LYS A 407 -20.20 5.30 6.59
C LYS A 407 -18.78 5.21 7.17
N SER A 408 -18.62 5.60 8.43
CA SER A 408 -17.35 5.48 9.17
C SER A 408 -17.49 4.41 10.25
N PHE A 409 -16.49 3.54 10.43
CA PHE A 409 -16.44 2.56 11.52
C PHE A 409 -14.99 2.39 12.00
N GLY A 410 -14.75 2.51 13.30
CA GLY A 410 -13.43 2.25 13.88
C GLY A 410 -12.32 3.25 13.51
N ASP A 411 -12.65 4.33 12.78
CA ASP A 411 -11.68 5.40 12.47
C ASP A 411 -11.20 6.11 13.75
N LYS A 412 -9.93 6.51 13.76
CA LYS A 412 -9.32 7.32 14.81
C LYS A 412 -9.15 8.76 14.33
N PHE A 413 -9.62 9.72 15.12
CA PHE A 413 -9.45 11.15 14.87
C PHE A 413 -8.54 11.74 15.95
N ASP A 414 -7.27 11.96 15.63
CA ASP A 414 -6.28 12.59 16.49
C ASP A 414 -6.09 14.05 16.11
N SER A 415 -6.35 14.95 17.06
CA SER A 415 -6.21 16.40 16.85
C SER A 415 -7.03 16.94 15.66
N CYS A 416 -8.14 16.26 15.35
CA CYS A 416 -9.12 16.66 14.35
C CYS A 416 -10.51 16.10 14.69
N SER A 417 -11.55 16.56 13.99
CA SER A 417 -12.91 16.02 14.11
C SER A 417 -13.67 16.20 12.79
N PRO A 418 -14.57 15.27 12.41
CA PRO A 418 -15.49 15.49 11.31
C PRO A 418 -16.38 16.73 11.52
N ASP A 419 -16.69 17.44 10.43
CA ASP A 419 -17.57 18.62 10.46
C ASP A 419 -19.04 18.20 10.66
N GLU A 420 -19.80 18.96 11.45
CA GLU A 420 -21.22 18.70 11.66
C GLU A 420 -22.08 18.97 10.42
N GLY A 421 -23.22 18.30 10.33
CA GLY A 421 -24.24 18.57 9.29
C GLY A 421 -23.93 18.01 7.90
N LEU A 422 -22.83 17.28 7.75
CA LEU A 422 -22.49 16.58 6.51
C LEU A 422 -23.17 15.21 6.40
N ALA A 423 -23.19 14.65 5.19
CA ALA A 423 -23.83 13.36 4.88
C ALA A 423 -22.94 12.16 5.23
N TYR A 424 -22.55 12.03 6.50
CA TYR A 424 -21.84 10.86 7.01
C TYR A 424 -22.48 10.31 8.28
N LYS A 425 -22.10 9.09 8.64
CA LYS A 425 -22.47 8.49 9.92
C LYS A 425 -21.34 7.63 10.47
N ILE A 426 -21.00 7.86 11.73
CA ILE A 426 -20.13 6.98 12.51
C ILE A 426 -20.98 5.84 13.05
N ALA A 427 -20.73 4.63 12.56
CA ALA A 427 -21.42 3.41 12.91
C ALA A 427 -20.96 2.89 14.28
N GLY A 428 -21.89 2.32 15.05
CA GLY A 428 -21.59 1.65 16.32
C GLY A 428 -21.06 0.22 16.13
N SER A 429 -21.28 -0.38 14.96
CA SER A 429 -20.77 -1.70 14.60
C SER A 429 -20.37 -1.76 13.11
N ARG A 430 -19.47 -2.68 12.74
CA ARG A 430 -19.08 -2.86 11.34
C ARG A 430 -20.27 -3.24 10.47
N ASN A 431 -21.03 -4.25 10.91
CA ASN A 431 -22.01 -4.96 10.09
C ASN A 431 -23.44 -4.42 10.20
N GLU A 432 -23.63 -3.23 10.77
CA GLU A 432 -24.94 -2.58 10.76
C GLU A 432 -25.21 -1.84 9.45
N ALA A 433 -26.42 -2.02 8.93
CA ALA A 433 -26.92 -1.18 7.85
C ALA A 433 -27.15 0.24 8.37
N GLN A 434 -26.74 1.23 7.58
CA GLN A 434 -26.92 2.64 7.85
C GLN A 434 -27.94 3.26 6.91
N ASP A 435 -28.76 4.12 7.51
CA ASP A 435 -29.42 5.22 6.83
C ASP A 435 -28.68 6.51 7.19
N ILE A 436 -28.14 7.19 6.18
CA ILE A 436 -27.26 8.35 6.33
C ILE A 436 -28.06 9.63 6.03
N PRO A 437 -28.20 10.54 7.00
CA PRO A 437 -29.00 11.75 6.85
C PRO A 437 -28.25 12.85 6.07
N ASN A 438 -28.85 14.05 6.00
CA ASN A 438 -28.22 15.29 5.48
C ASN A 438 -27.80 15.25 4.01
N LEU A 439 -28.49 14.46 3.19
CA LEU A 439 -28.27 14.41 1.75
C LEU A 439 -28.58 15.78 1.12
N ILE A 440 -27.63 16.30 0.34
CA ILE A 440 -27.81 17.60 -0.30
C ILE A 440 -28.63 17.43 -1.59
N SER A 441 -29.65 18.28 -1.75
CA SER A 441 -30.47 18.40 -2.97
C SER A 441 -31.13 17.11 -3.46
N GLY A 442 -31.40 16.13 -2.58
CA GLY A 442 -32.02 14.86 -2.95
C GLY A 442 -31.05 13.82 -3.52
N GLY A 443 -29.77 13.89 -3.11
CA GLY A 443 -28.78 12.85 -3.40
C GLY A 443 -29.22 11.44 -2.97
N SER A 444 -28.52 10.42 -3.47
CA SER A 444 -28.80 9.02 -3.16
C SER A 444 -28.39 8.64 -1.73
N SER A 445 -29.18 7.77 -1.11
CA SER A 445 -28.84 7.17 0.19
C SER A 445 -27.64 6.23 0.07
N TYR A 446 -26.98 5.99 1.21
CA TYR A 446 -26.01 4.92 1.35
C TYR A 446 -26.71 3.57 1.18
N ASP A 447 -26.19 2.72 0.29
CA ASP A 447 -26.82 1.45 -0.12
C ASP A 447 -26.28 0.24 0.63
N ASN A 448 -25.33 0.44 1.55
CA ASN A 448 -24.75 -0.61 2.39
C ASN A 448 -24.00 -1.68 1.60
N PHE A 449 -23.34 -1.27 0.51
CA PHE A 449 -22.45 -2.15 -0.27
C PHE A 449 -21.37 -2.82 0.60
N ASP A 450 -20.98 -2.21 1.71
CA ASP A 450 -19.96 -2.74 2.63
C ASP A 450 -20.33 -4.06 3.32
N LEU A 451 -21.61 -4.42 3.31
CA LEU A 451 -22.10 -5.67 3.90
C LEU A 451 -21.82 -6.90 3.01
N ASP A 452 -21.45 -6.69 1.74
CA ASP A 452 -21.11 -7.74 0.78
C ASP A 452 -19.93 -7.31 -0.10
N MET A 453 -18.72 -7.50 0.42
CA MET A 453 -17.45 -7.12 -0.25
C MET A 453 -16.47 -8.29 -0.27
N TYR A 454 -15.32 -8.07 -0.91
CA TYR A 454 -14.17 -8.98 -0.84
C TYR A 454 -13.73 -9.27 0.60
N SER A 455 -13.00 -10.36 0.79
CA SER A 455 -12.38 -10.72 2.07
C SER A 455 -11.12 -9.89 2.34
N TYR A 456 -10.96 -9.43 3.57
CA TYR A 456 -9.79 -8.70 4.05
C TYR A 456 -9.73 -8.77 5.58
N SER A 457 -8.64 -8.30 6.17
CA SER A 457 -8.50 -8.11 7.63
C SER A 457 -8.13 -6.67 7.94
N ALA A 458 -9.00 -5.95 8.62
CA ALA A 458 -8.70 -4.62 9.13
C ALA A 458 -7.79 -4.70 10.36
N GLN A 459 -6.86 -3.75 10.50
CA GLN A 459 -6.03 -3.59 11.68
C GLN A 459 -6.68 -2.56 12.61
N SER A 460 -6.10 -2.36 13.79
CA SER A 460 -6.41 -1.12 14.52
C SER A 460 -5.80 0.08 13.77
N PRO A 461 -6.38 1.29 13.86
CA PRO A 461 -5.78 2.48 13.25
C PRO A 461 -4.33 2.72 13.68
N ASP A 462 -4.01 2.46 14.96
CA ASP A 462 -2.65 2.63 15.51
C ASP A 462 -1.64 1.66 14.87
N GLN A 463 -2.03 0.39 14.73
CA GLN A 463 -1.18 -0.59 14.04
C GLN A 463 -1.03 -0.25 12.56
N ALA A 464 -2.13 0.13 11.89
CA ALA A 464 -2.10 0.54 10.50
C ALA A 464 -1.14 1.72 10.30
N LYS A 465 -1.20 2.75 11.15
CA LYS A 465 -0.26 3.87 11.11
C LYS A 465 1.20 3.41 11.24
N ALA A 466 1.52 2.52 12.18
CA ALA A 466 2.87 1.98 12.35
C ALA A 466 3.37 1.25 11.10
N ASP A 467 2.54 0.37 10.53
CA ASP A 467 2.86 -0.37 9.32
C ASP A 467 3.04 0.56 8.11
N ILE A 468 2.20 1.59 7.99
CA ILE A 468 2.26 2.57 6.89
C ILE A 468 3.56 3.37 6.92
N LEU A 469 3.96 3.88 8.09
CA LEU A 469 5.23 4.61 8.25
C LEU A 469 6.42 3.76 7.78
N LYS A 470 6.34 2.46 7.98
CA LYS A 470 7.36 1.51 7.56
C LYS A 470 7.28 1.19 6.07
N PHE A 471 6.12 0.76 5.58
CA PHE A 471 5.98 0.04 4.31
C PHE A 471 5.35 0.84 3.18
N ALA A 472 4.67 1.96 3.47
CA ALA A 472 4.12 2.78 2.40
C ALA A 472 5.22 3.55 1.66
N GLY A 473 5.01 3.75 0.37
CA GLY A 473 5.99 4.29 -0.55
C GLY A 473 6.75 3.21 -1.32
N ARG A 474 7.68 3.66 -2.15
CA ARG A 474 8.66 2.77 -2.80
C ARG A 474 9.55 2.08 -1.76
N MET A 475 10.34 1.13 -2.24
CA MET A 475 11.40 0.47 -1.50
C MET A 475 12.30 1.48 -0.78
N LYS A 476 12.67 1.11 0.46
CA LYS A 476 13.60 1.85 1.32
C LYS A 476 14.71 0.87 1.68
N SER A 477 15.87 0.98 1.02
CA SER A 477 16.95 -0.01 1.20
C SER A 477 18.05 0.47 2.15
N ASP A 478 18.14 1.77 2.39
CA ASP A 478 19.25 2.44 3.05
C ASP A 478 19.47 2.13 4.54
N GLY A 479 18.61 1.33 5.19
CA GLY A 479 18.58 1.24 6.66
C GLY A 479 18.39 2.61 7.35
N SER A 480 18.16 3.66 6.56
CA SER A 480 18.17 5.09 6.88
C SER A 480 16.76 5.65 6.85
N SER A 481 15.80 4.77 7.08
CA SER A 481 14.57 5.27 7.61
C SER A 481 14.90 6.14 8.83
N ASP A 482 14.60 7.43 8.72
CA ASP A 482 13.94 8.21 9.76
C ASP A 482 12.62 7.49 10.13
N LEU A 483 12.70 6.19 10.45
CA LEU A 483 11.71 5.45 11.19
C LEU A 483 11.72 6.20 12.52
N PRO A 484 10.58 6.69 13.01
CA PRO A 484 10.50 6.99 14.42
C PRO A 484 11.03 5.76 15.16
N ILE A 485 11.97 5.97 16.07
CA ILE A 485 12.44 4.94 16.99
C ILE A 485 11.19 4.39 17.66
N GLN A 486 10.64 3.30 17.13
CA GLN A 486 9.73 2.46 17.87
C GLN A 486 10.66 1.58 18.69
N GLU A 487 10.66 1.84 19.99
CA GLU A 487 11.11 0.84 20.93
C GLU A 487 10.47 -0.49 20.54
N PRO A 488 11.23 -1.60 20.53
CA PRO A 488 10.71 -2.87 20.08
C PRO A 488 9.38 -3.12 20.78
N GLU A 489 8.33 -3.36 19.99
CA GLU A 489 7.11 -3.95 20.52
C GLU A 489 7.53 -5.29 21.10
N ASN A 490 7.85 -5.27 22.41
CA ASN A 490 7.98 -6.48 23.18
C ASN A 490 6.67 -7.23 22.98
N GLU A 491 6.78 -8.48 22.53
CA GLU A 491 5.66 -9.41 22.48
C GLU A 491 4.81 -9.19 23.74
N ASN A 492 3.51 -8.96 23.55
CA ASN A 492 2.59 -8.71 24.65
C ASN A 492 2.42 -10.02 25.45
N VAL A 493 3.43 -10.34 26.27
CA VAL A 493 3.51 -11.53 27.10
C VAL A 493 2.86 -11.18 28.44
N PRO A 494 1.69 -11.75 28.77
CA PRO A 494 1.04 -11.49 30.06
C PRO A 494 2.00 -11.81 31.22
N GLY A 495 2.24 -10.82 32.05
CA GLY A 495 3.14 -10.86 33.20
C GLY A 495 4.58 -10.42 32.92
N ASP A 496 5.00 -10.18 31.66
CA ASP A 496 6.33 -9.62 31.36
C ASP A 496 6.34 -8.10 31.54
N ILE A 497 6.66 -7.65 32.75
CA ILE A 497 6.67 -6.23 33.10
C ILE A 497 8.06 -5.61 32.98
N ASN A 498 9.11 -6.42 32.93
CA ASN A 498 10.50 -5.98 32.79
C ASN A 498 10.96 -5.92 31.31
N GLY A 499 10.11 -6.36 30.39
CA GLY A 499 10.31 -6.28 28.94
C GLY A 499 11.39 -7.22 28.45
N SER A 500 11.45 -8.43 29.01
CA SER A 500 12.44 -9.46 28.65
C SER A 500 11.94 -10.44 27.58
N GLY A 501 10.68 -10.32 27.15
CA GLY A 501 10.01 -11.22 26.21
C GLY A 501 9.49 -12.51 26.86
N LYS A 502 9.45 -12.58 28.20
CA LYS A 502 8.94 -13.74 28.96
C LYS A 502 8.46 -13.30 30.34
N CYS A 503 7.46 -14.02 30.88
CA CYS A 503 7.04 -13.87 32.27
C CYS A 503 7.82 -14.86 33.15
N ASP A 504 8.72 -14.36 33.99
CA ASP A 504 9.48 -15.20 34.93
C ASP A 504 9.60 -14.59 36.36
N ILE A 505 10.41 -15.21 37.22
CA ILE A 505 10.58 -14.75 38.61
C ILE A 505 11.12 -13.31 38.68
N ALA A 506 11.86 -12.83 37.68
CA ALA A 506 12.36 -11.47 37.65
C ALA A 506 11.21 -10.46 37.56
N ASP A 507 10.17 -10.75 36.78
CA ASP A 507 8.94 -9.92 36.70
C ASP A 507 8.22 -9.86 38.04
N LEU A 508 8.08 -11.00 38.71
CA LEU A 508 7.45 -11.05 40.03
C LEU A 508 8.21 -10.22 41.07
N VAL A 509 9.54 -10.20 40.99
CA VAL A 509 10.40 -9.38 41.87
C VAL A 509 10.26 -7.89 41.56
N VAL A 510 10.21 -7.52 40.28
CA VAL A 510 9.99 -6.11 39.86
C VAL A 510 8.60 -5.64 40.32
N MET A 511 7.57 -6.46 40.15
CA MET A 511 6.19 -6.19 40.58
C MET A 511 6.13 -5.94 42.08
N GLN A 512 6.77 -6.81 42.86
CA GLN A 512 6.82 -6.69 44.31
C GLN A 512 7.59 -5.43 44.76
N LYS A 513 8.72 -5.10 44.12
CA LYS A 513 9.48 -3.88 44.43
C LYS A 513 8.69 -2.63 44.15
N TRP A 514 7.96 -2.60 43.03
CA TRP A 514 7.11 -1.48 42.66
C TRP A 514 5.96 -1.28 43.65
N LEU A 515 5.26 -2.37 44.03
CA LEU A 515 4.19 -2.31 45.03
C LEU A 515 4.67 -1.86 46.42
N LEU A 516 5.93 -2.13 46.74
CA LEU A 516 6.58 -1.71 47.99
C LEU A 516 7.18 -0.30 47.91
N GLY A 517 7.11 0.38 46.75
CA GLY A 517 7.68 1.71 46.55
C GLY A 517 9.19 1.76 46.71
N VAL A 518 9.90 0.67 46.35
CA VAL A 518 11.36 0.63 46.42
C VAL A 518 11.94 1.65 45.42
N PRO A 519 12.81 2.59 45.86
CA PRO A 519 13.43 3.56 44.97
C PRO A 519 14.13 2.91 43.76
N ASP A 520 14.13 3.61 42.64
CA ASP A 520 14.78 3.19 41.38
C ASP A 520 14.23 1.89 40.76
N THR A 521 13.02 1.47 41.15
CA THR A 521 12.34 0.34 40.49
C THR A 521 11.69 0.82 39.20
N GLU A 522 12.12 0.26 38.08
CA GLU A 522 11.59 0.55 36.75
C GLU A 522 10.64 -0.57 36.28
N ILE A 523 9.44 -0.19 35.85
CA ILE A 523 8.51 -1.07 35.13
C ILE A 523 8.52 -0.62 33.68
N LYS A 524 8.89 -1.51 32.76
CA LYS A 524 8.92 -1.22 31.33
C LYS A 524 7.54 -1.36 30.70
N ASN A 525 6.84 -2.45 31.04
CA ASN A 525 5.55 -2.81 30.43
C ASN A 525 4.47 -3.02 31.50
N TRP A 526 3.98 -1.93 32.11
CA TRP A 526 3.01 -2.05 33.22
C TRP A 526 1.70 -2.71 32.79
N LYS A 527 1.28 -2.55 31.53
CA LYS A 527 0.06 -3.15 30.98
C LYS A 527 0.12 -4.68 30.94
N ASN A 528 1.30 -5.27 30.74
CA ASN A 528 1.48 -6.72 30.79
C ASN A 528 1.27 -7.25 32.22
N GLY A 529 1.48 -6.40 33.22
CA GLY A 529 1.27 -6.72 34.62
C GLY A 529 -0.17 -6.53 35.10
N ASP A 530 -1.05 -5.89 34.33
CA ASP A 530 -2.50 -5.76 34.64
C ASP A 530 -3.23 -7.05 34.24
N LEU A 531 -3.02 -8.09 35.04
CA LEU A 531 -3.53 -9.43 34.79
C LEU A 531 -5.01 -9.57 35.11
N CYS A 532 -5.56 -8.68 35.94
CA CYS A 532 -7.00 -8.63 36.22
C CYS A 532 -7.79 -7.71 35.28
N SER A 533 -7.11 -7.02 34.37
CA SER A 533 -7.69 -6.12 33.35
C SER A 533 -8.54 -4.99 33.95
N ASP A 534 -8.12 -4.45 35.09
CA ASP A 534 -8.80 -3.35 35.78
C ASP A 534 -8.13 -1.98 35.55
N ASN A 535 -7.11 -1.96 34.69
CA ASN A 535 -6.30 -0.81 34.30
C ASN A 535 -5.51 -0.21 35.48
N ARG A 536 -5.15 -1.06 36.46
CA ARG A 536 -4.27 -0.76 37.58
C ARG A 536 -3.26 -1.88 37.72
N LEU A 537 -2.19 -1.55 38.45
CA LEU A 537 -1.20 -2.54 38.86
C LEU A 537 -1.28 -2.58 40.39
N ASP A 538 -1.77 -3.67 40.96
CA ASP A 538 -1.92 -3.77 42.40
C ASP A 538 -1.68 -5.19 42.96
N SER A 539 -2.07 -5.42 44.22
CA SER A 539 -1.88 -6.71 44.87
C SER A 539 -2.67 -7.86 44.24
N PHE A 540 -3.78 -7.59 43.54
CA PHE A 540 -4.57 -8.61 42.84
C PHE A 540 -3.79 -9.15 41.64
N ASP A 541 -3.16 -8.27 40.87
CA ASP A 541 -2.28 -8.64 39.77
C ASP A 541 -1.07 -9.45 40.24
N LEU A 542 -0.48 -9.08 41.38
CA LEU A 542 0.63 -9.84 41.97
C LEU A 542 0.22 -11.28 42.31
N VAL A 543 -1.03 -11.51 42.74
CA VAL A 543 -1.54 -12.85 43.01
C VAL A 543 -1.69 -13.64 41.71
N LEU A 544 -2.26 -13.04 40.66
CA LEU A 544 -2.40 -13.66 39.35
C LEU A 544 -1.04 -13.98 38.71
N MET A 545 -0.06 -13.08 38.87
CA MET A 545 1.31 -13.29 38.38
C MET A 545 1.97 -14.48 39.08
N ARG A 546 1.72 -14.69 40.37
CA ARG A 546 2.20 -15.89 41.08
C ARG A 546 1.55 -17.16 40.58
N GLU A 547 0.26 -17.11 40.24
CA GLU A 547 -0.47 -18.25 39.69
C GLU A 547 0.08 -18.63 38.31
N LEU A 548 0.35 -17.65 37.44
CA LEU A 548 0.98 -17.86 36.14
C LEU A 548 2.37 -18.51 36.21
N LEU A 549 3.16 -18.20 37.24
CA LEU A 549 4.53 -18.73 37.39
C LEU A 549 4.59 -20.16 37.96
N ILE A 550 3.48 -20.66 38.50
CA ILE A 550 3.41 -22.01 39.10
C ILE A 550 2.53 -22.97 38.30
N SER A 551 1.78 -22.49 37.31
CA SER A 551 1.02 -23.27 36.33
C SER A 551 1.90 -23.72 35.18
#